data_AF-A0A7X7JLR1-F1
#
_entry.id   AF-A0A7X7JLR1-F1
#
_cell.length_a   1.000
_cell.length_b   1.000
_cell.length_c   1.000
_cell.angle_alpha   90.00
_cell.angle_beta   90.00
_cell.angle_gamma   90.00
#
_symmetry.space_group_name_H-M   'P 1'
#
loop_
_entity.id
_entity.type
_entity.pdbx_description
1 polymer ?
#
loop_
_entity_poly.entity_id
_entity_poly.type
_entity_poly.pdbx_seq_one_letter_code
_entity_poly.pdbx_strand_id
1 'polypeptide(L)'
;MTQAARFLSAAAAVCLFALSCSEGPGAIPQGGAQFTTASSASAPDGTKCPTPGYTVSIGDPAPDMFSDDPGATLPDGVDGTEVSCRVKGRDTITFSGVLRGKNTTDGRSAEVRFHNGTLDANGEGTVSVSLSTPISSSALGTVQLASQAPCTITGVEARGEKQYGDGLMWARFTCSGMVTSGQPSNYCRTEGVVVLENCDR
;
A
#
# COMPACT_ATOMS: atom_id res chain seq x y z
N MET A 1 -77.63 20.59 9.44
CA MET A 1 -76.69 19.93 8.51
C MET A 1 -75.53 19.42 9.35
N THR A 2 -75.64 18.16 9.77
CA THR A 2 -74.77 17.03 9.36
C THR A 2 -73.49 17.03 10.22
N GLN A 3 -73.48 16.32 11.37
CA GLN A 3 -73.05 14.90 11.51
C GLN A 3 -71.53 14.77 11.31
N ALA A 4 -70.71 14.08 12.10
CA ALA A 4 -70.75 13.39 13.38
C ALA A 4 -69.26 13.18 13.76
N ALA A 5 -68.90 13.21 15.04
CA ALA A 5 -68.39 12.05 15.80
C ALA A 5 -67.15 11.36 15.17
N ARG A 6 -66.03 11.14 15.89
CA ARG A 6 -65.91 10.21 17.02
C ARG A 6 -64.45 10.14 17.49
N PHE A 7 -64.26 9.93 18.81
CA PHE A 7 -63.40 8.92 19.50
C PHE A 7 -61.90 8.83 19.12
N LEU A 8 -60.94 8.45 19.97
CA LEU A 8 -60.73 8.23 21.41
C LEU A 8 -59.21 7.99 21.55
N SER A 9 -58.63 8.30 22.72
CA SER A 9 -57.50 7.60 23.37
C SER A 9 -56.09 7.50 22.76
N ALA A 10 -55.16 8.13 23.48
CA ALA A 10 -53.97 7.57 24.14
C ALA A 10 -52.97 6.68 23.36
N ALA A 11 -51.71 7.13 23.29
CA ALA A 11 -50.54 6.33 23.67
C ALA A 11 -49.30 7.22 23.79
N ALA A 12 -48.71 7.25 24.98
CA ALA A 12 -47.38 7.79 25.22
C ALA A 12 -46.35 6.89 24.52
N ALA A 13 -45.57 7.46 23.60
CA ALA A 13 -44.39 6.80 23.04
C ALA A 13 -43.15 7.34 23.74
N VAL A 14 -42.71 6.62 24.77
CA VAL A 14 -41.37 6.74 25.36
C VAL A 14 -40.40 6.13 24.35
N CYS A 15 -39.67 6.96 23.60
CA CYS A 15 -38.55 6.51 22.79
C CYS A 15 -37.30 6.37 23.67
N LEU A 16 -37.15 5.20 24.28
CA LEU A 16 -35.88 4.68 24.78
C LEU A 16 -34.97 4.38 23.58
N PHE A 17 -34.08 5.30 23.22
CA PHE A 17 -32.93 4.99 22.37
C PHE A 17 -31.81 4.45 23.27
N ALA A 18 -31.85 3.15 23.53
CA ALA A 18 -30.74 2.41 24.09
C ALA A 18 -29.88 1.83 22.96
N LEU A 19 -28.58 2.09 23.05
CA LEU A 19 -27.46 1.24 22.59
C LEU A 19 -27.42 0.88 21.09
N SER A 20 -26.73 1.73 20.32
CA SER A 20 -25.84 1.24 19.28
C SER A 20 -24.51 1.99 19.43
N CYS A 21 -23.52 1.33 20.04
CA CYS A 21 -22.13 1.67 19.76
C CYS A 21 -21.91 1.27 18.30
N SER A 22 -22.32 2.16 17.40
CA SER A 22 -21.97 2.08 15.99
C SER A 22 -20.45 2.18 15.97
N GLU A 23 -19.77 1.03 15.82
CA GLU A 23 -18.50 1.02 15.13
C GLU A 23 -18.73 1.86 13.88
N GLY A 24 -18.07 3.01 13.82
CA GLY A 24 -18.14 3.87 12.64
C GLY A 24 -17.74 3.05 11.41
N PRO A 25 -18.02 3.55 10.19
CA PRO A 25 -17.38 2.97 9.01
C PRO A 25 -15.88 2.84 9.32
N GLY A 26 -15.34 1.63 9.19
CA GLY A 26 -13.93 1.36 9.48
C GLY A 26 -13.06 2.41 8.81
N ALA A 27 -11.95 2.77 9.44
CA ALA A 27 -11.05 3.77 8.89
C ALA A 27 -10.66 3.38 7.46
N ILE A 28 -10.72 4.33 6.52
CA ILE A 28 -10.47 4.08 5.10
C ILE A 28 -8.99 3.71 4.94
N PRO A 29 -8.65 2.61 4.25
CA PRO A 29 -7.27 2.24 3.96
C PRO A 29 -6.51 3.40 3.30
N GLN A 30 -5.27 3.61 3.71
CA GLN A 30 -4.43 4.68 3.15
C GLN A 30 -3.06 4.12 2.81
N GLY A 31 -2.42 4.72 1.80
CA GLY A 31 -1.09 4.29 1.41
C GLY A 31 -0.26 5.36 0.73
N GLY A 32 1.04 5.24 0.91
CA GLY A 32 2.08 6.02 0.23
C GLY A 32 3.24 5.10 -0.12
N ALA A 33 3.98 5.42 -1.18
CA ALA A 33 5.16 4.65 -1.53
C ALA A 33 6.17 5.46 -2.34
N GLN A 34 7.43 5.09 -2.21
CA GLN A 34 8.48 5.46 -3.17
C GLN A 34 9.30 4.23 -3.49
N PHE A 35 9.65 4.04 -4.76
CA PHE A 35 10.56 2.97 -5.16
C PHE A 35 11.34 3.31 -6.42
N THR A 36 12.54 2.75 -6.52
CA THR A 36 13.49 3.01 -7.60
C THR A 36 14.03 1.71 -8.16
N THR A 37 14.02 1.60 -9.49
CA THR A 37 14.61 0.45 -10.21
C THR A 37 16.06 0.76 -10.60
N ALA A 38 16.93 -0.24 -10.51
CA ALA A 38 18.35 -0.13 -10.85
C ALA A 38 18.85 -1.40 -11.54
N SER A 39 20.04 -1.32 -12.16
CA SER A 39 20.77 -2.52 -12.58
C SER A 39 21.10 -3.38 -11.36
N SER A 40 20.97 -4.70 -11.50
CA SER A 40 21.31 -5.63 -10.41
C SER A 40 22.68 -6.26 -10.62
N ALA A 41 23.49 -6.32 -9.57
CA ALA A 41 24.75 -7.07 -9.57
C ALA A 41 24.53 -8.59 -9.63
N SER A 42 23.34 -9.08 -9.26
CA SER A 42 22.95 -10.49 -9.38
C SER A 42 22.25 -10.82 -10.69
N ALA A 43 22.27 -9.89 -11.66
CA ALA A 43 21.67 -10.09 -12.97
C ALA A 43 22.36 -11.25 -13.72
N PRO A 44 21.61 -12.26 -14.22
CA PRO A 44 22.17 -13.28 -15.08
C PRO A 44 22.81 -12.69 -16.34
N ASP A 45 23.80 -13.38 -16.90
CA ASP A 45 24.47 -12.95 -18.13
C ASP A 45 23.47 -12.68 -19.26
N GLY A 46 23.67 -11.56 -19.96
CA GLY A 46 22.81 -11.14 -21.06
C GLY A 46 21.48 -10.49 -20.64
N THR A 47 21.22 -10.33 -19.33
CA THR A 47 20.06 -9.58 -18.83
C THR A 47 20.42 -8.12 -18.53
N LYS A 48 19.41 -7.24 -18.53
CA LYS A 48 19.57 -5.82 -18.18
C LYS A 48 18.32 -5.26 -17.53
N CYS A 49 18.47 -4.23 -16.70
CA CYS A 49 17.30 -3.48 -16.26
C CYS A 49 16.85 -2.56 -17.40
N PRO A 50 15.60 -2.64 -17.88
CA PRO A 50 15.11 -1.72 -18.90
C PRO A 50 15.07 -0.27 -18.40
N THR A 51 14.94 -0.05 -17.08
CA THR A 51 14.64 1.26 -16.50
C THR A 51 15.51 1.61 -15.28
N PRO A 52 16.84 1.60 -15.43
CA PRO A 52 17.72 1.99 -14.33
C PRO A 52 17.51 3.46 -13.95
N GLY A 53 17.44 3.75 -12.66
CA GLY A 53 17.22 5.08 -12.09
C GLY A 53 15.77 5.57 -12.14
N TYR A 54 14.83 4.80 -12.71
CA TYR A 54 13.43 5.21 -12.73
C TYR A 54 12.84 5.13 -11.32
N THR A 55 12.30 6.26 -10.86
CA THR A 55 11.72 6.43 -9.52
C THR A 55 10.22 6.68 -9.65
N VAL A 56 9.44 5.99 -8.82
CA VAL A 56 8.02 6.25 -8.62
C VAL A 56 7.82 6.81 -7.22
N SER A 57 6.99 7.83 -7.11
CA SER A 57 6.59 8.44 -5.84
C SER A 57 5.07 8.60 -5.82
N ILE A 58 4.40 7.98 -4.85
CA ILE A 58 2.96 8.04 -4.62
C ILE A 58 2.75 8.67 -3.24
N GLY A 59 2.08 9.82 -3.21
CA GLY A 59 2.02 10.74 -2.06
C GLY A 59 2.97 11.93 -2.25
N ASP A 60 2.62 13.09 -1.70
CA ASP A 60 3.45 14.30 -1.74
C ASP A 60 3.41 15.03 -0.37
N PRO A 61 4.52 15.07 0.39
CA PRO A 61 5.79 14.41 0.09
C PRO A 61 5.64 12.88 0.13
N ALA A 62 6.30 12.16 -0.79
CA ALA A 62 6.29 10.70 -0.75
C ALA A 62 7.09 10.19 0.47
N PRO A 63 6.78 8.98 0.98
CA PRO A 63 7.64 8.33 1.96
C PRO A 63 9.07 8.23 1.42
N ASP A 64 10.07 8.46 2.29
CA ASP A 64 11.49 8.42 1.91
C ASP A 64 12.24 7.32 2.68
N MET A 65 13.25 6.74 2.01
CA MET A 65 14.10 5.67 2.55
C MET A 65 14.96 6.12 3.73
N PHE A 66 15.22 7.41 3.88
CA PHE A 66 16.18 7.95 4.86
C PHE A 66 15.54 8.90 5.88
N SER A 67 14.23 9.08 5.80
CA SER A 67 13.47 9.96 6.69
C SER A 67 12.83 9.20 7.86
N ASP A 68 12.70 9.91 8.98
CA ASP A 68 11.86 9.55 10.14
C ASP A 68 10.43 10.13 10.01
N ASP A 69 10.09 10.70 8.86
CA ASP A 69 8.76 11.12 8.47
C ASP A 69 8.17 10.11 7.45
N PRO A 70 6.96 9.55 7.71
CA PRO A 70 6.32 8.60 6.78
C PRO A 70 5.92 9.25 5.45
N GLY A 71 5.94 10.58 5.34
CA GLY A 71 5.40 11.29 4.21
C GLY A 71 3.86 11.26 4.20
N ALA A 72 3.28 11.66 3.08
CA ALA A 72 1.84 11.68 2.88
C ALA A 72 1.31 10.31 2.42
N THR A 73 0.28 9.84 3.11
CA THR A 73 -0.57 8.72 2.66
C THR A 73 -1.82 9.26 1.95
N LEU A 74 -2.26 8.54 0.93
CA LEU A 74 -3.46 8.86 0.16
C LEU A 74 -4.58 7.88 0.54
N PRO A 75 -5.78 8.37 0.91
CA PRO A 75 -6.91 7.48 1.19
C PRO A 75 -7.43 6.76 -0.05
N ASP A 76 -7.92 5.54 0.14
CA ASP A 76 -8.61 4.78 -0.90
C ASP A 76 -9.79 5.57 -1.50
N GLY A 77 -9.91 5.50 -2.83
CA GLY A 77 -10.97 6.17 -3.60
C GLY A 77 -10.76 7.67 -3.84
N VAL A 78 -9.68 8.28 -3.30
CA VAL A 78 -9.41 9.71 -3.47
C VAL A 78 -8.45 9.95 -4.63
N ASP A 79 -8.82 10.86 -5.55
CA ASP A 79 -8.01 11.30 -6.70
C ASP A 79 -7.52 10.18 -7.64
N GLY A 80 -8.26 9.06 -7.68
CA GLY A 80 -7.93 7.86 -8.44
C GLY A 80 -6.92 6.94 -7.75
N THR A 81 -6.68 7.15 -6.45
CA THR A 81 -5.92 6.25 -5.59
C THR A 81 -6.74 5.01 -5.28
N GLU A 82 -6.12 3.85 -5.34
CA GLU A 82 -6.69 2.58 -4.89
C GLU A 82 -5.76 2.01 -3.82
N VAL A 83 -6.30 1.77 -2.63
CA VAL A 83 -5.59 1.14 -1.51
C VAL A 83 -6.41 -0.01 -0.98
N SER A 84 -5.84 -1.21 -1.05
CA SER A 84 -6.38 -2.39 -0.40
C SER A 84 -5.25 -3.08 0.33
N CYS A 85 -5.34 -3.20 1.64
CA CYS A 85 -4.28 -3.80 2.43
C CYS A 85 -4.81 -4.60 3.61
N ARG A 86 -4.05 -5.63 3.99
CA ARG A 86 -4.22 -6.40 5.21
C ARG A 86 -2.89 -6.43 5.94
N VAL A 87 -2.90 -6.06 7.22
CA VAL A 87 -1.72 -6.11 8.08
C VAL A 87 -2.17 -6.65 9.44
N LYS A 88 -1.71 -7.86 9.77
CA LYS A 88 -2.15 -8.59 10.96
C LYS A 88 -0.96 -9.04 11.79
N GLY A 89 -1.06 -8.85 13.09
CA GLY A 89 -0.16 -9.47 14.06
C GLY A 89 0.61 -8.47 14.92
N ARG A 90 1.37 -8.99 15.89
CA ARG A 90 2.16 -8.20 16.84
C ARG A 90 3.64 -8.60 16.83
N ASP A 91 3.92 -9.85 17.18
CA ASP A 91 5.31 -10.38 17.22
C ASP A 91 5.73 -10.97 15.87
N THR A 92 4.76 -11.52 15.14
CA THR A 92 4.93 -11.90 13.73
C THR A 92 3.80 -11.26 12.98
N ILE A 93 4.17 -10.37 12.06
CA ILE A 93 3.22 -9.63 11.26
C ILE A 93 3.16 -10.27 9.89
N THR A 94 1.95 -10.50 9.42
CA THR A 94 1.68 -10.92 8.04
C THR A 94 0.98 -9.80 7.32
N PHE A 95 1.36 -9.55 6.07
CA PHE A 95 0.76 -8.48 5.30
C PHE A 95 0.65 -8.77 3.80
N SER A 96 -0.31 -8.11 3.18
CA SER A 96 -0.49 -8.06 1.74
C SER A 96 -1.21 -6.78 1.36
N GLY A 97 -1.09 -6.35 0.11
CA GLY A 97 -1.86 -5.21 -0.35
C GLY A 97 -1.52 -4.75 -1.74
N VAL A 98 -2.31 -3.79 -2.21
CA VAL A 98 -2.16 -3.07 -3.47
C VAL A 98 -2.24 -1.59 -3.14
N LEU A 99 -1.28 -0.84 -3.66
CA LEU A 99 -1.33 0.62 -3.71
C LEU A 99 -1.19 1.03 -5.15
N ARG A 100 -2.22 1.70 -5.67
CA ARG A 100 -2.20 2.36 -6.97
C ARG A 100 -2.41 3.85 -6.77
N GLY A 101 -1.60 4.66 -7.43
CA GLY A 101 -1.70 6.11 -7.36
C GLY A 101 -1.00 6.76 -8.55
N LYS A 102 -0.96 8.09 -8.58
CA LYS A 102 -0.21 8.83 -9.60
C LYS A 102 1.23 9.03 -9.14
N ASN A 103 2.18 8.78 -10.02
CA ASN A 103 3.56 9.17 -9.81
C ASN A 103 3.66 10.70 -9.78
N THR A 104 4.13 11.29 -8.69
CA THR A 104 4.23 12.74 -8.54
C THR A 104 5.18 13.38 -9.56
N THR A 105 6.11 12.60 -10.12
CA THR A 105 7.09 13.10 -11.11
C THR A 105 6.47 13.36 -12.48
N ASP A 106 5.57 12.49 -12.96
CA ASP A 106 5.04 12.56 -14.34
C ASP A 106 3.50 12.46 -14.44
N GLY A 107 2.81 12.38 -13.30
CA GLY A 107 1.35 12.33 -13.19
C GLY A 107 0.71 11.02 -13.63
N ARG A 108 1.48 10.01 -14.04
CA ARG A 108 0.95 8.76 -14.57
C ARG A 108 0.66 7.74 -13.48
N SER A 109 -0.32 6.87 -13.70
CA SER A 109 -0.69 5.82 -12.74
C SER A 109 0.43 4.79 -12.58
N ALA A 110 0.86 4.54 -11.34
CA ALA A 110 1.77 3.47 -10.97
C ALA A 110 1.12 2.59 -9.89
N GLU A 111 1.60 1.36 -9.78
CA GLU A 111 1.09 0.39 -8.82
C GLU A 111 2.24 -0.41 -8.20
N VAL A 112 2.11 -0.67 -6.89
CA VAL A 112 2.88 -1.68 -6.16
C VAL A 112 1.93 -2.66 -5.50
N ARG A 113 2.25 -3.96 -5.60
CA ARG A 113 1.54 -5.06 -4.95
C ARG A 113 2.49 -5.85 -4.07
N PHE A 114 2.02 -6.16 -2.87
CA PHE A 114 2.69 -7.00 -1.89
C PHE A 114 1.90 -8.29 -1.67
N HIS A 115 2.60 -9.42 -1.73
CA HIS A 115 2.03 -10.74 -1.50
C HIS A 115 2.88 -11.52 -0.50
N ASN A 116 2.21 -12.26 0.39
CA ASN A 116 2.84 -13.16 1.36
C ASN A 116 3.94 -12.47 2.19
N GLY A 117 3.71 -11.22 2.58
CA GLY A 117 4.66 -10.45 3.37
C GLY A 117 4.68 -10.94 4.81
N THR A 118 5.88 -11.03 5.38
CA THR A 118 6.10 -11.32 6.79
C THR A 118 7.12 -10.36 7.39
N LEU A 119 6.93 -10.00 8.67
CA LEU A 119 7.93 -9.37 9.53
C LEU A 119 7.97 -10.11 10.87
N ASP A 120 9.17 -10.32 11.40
CA ASP A 120 9.39 -10.84 12.74
C ASP A 120 9.33 -9.72 13.80
N ALA A 121 9.63 -10.08 15.05
CA ALA A 121 9.58 -9.16 16.18
C ALA A 121 10.64 -8.06 16.11
N ASN A 122 11.71 -8.26 15.33
CA ASN A 122 12.77 -7.27 15.08
C ASN A 122 12.45 -6.40 13.86
N GLY A 123 11.31 -6.64 13.20
CA GLY A 123 10.95 -5.93 11.99
C GLY A 123 11.72 -6.42 10.77
N GLU A 124 12.24 -7.64 10.75
CA GLU A 124 12.89 -8.23 9.58
C GLU A 124 12.00 -9.30 8.94
N GLY A 125 12.01 -9.38 7.61
CA GLY A 125 11.32 -10.48 6.93
C GLY A 125 11.38 -10.42 5.42
N THR A 126 10.37 -11.02 4.79
CA THR A 126 10.35 -11.20 3.34
C THR A 126 8.98 -10.93 2.72
N VAL A 127 8.97 -10.54 1.45
CA VAL A 127 7.72 -10.28 0.72
C VAL A 127 7.89 -10.51 -0.78
N SER A 128 6.86 -10.99 -1.46
CA SER A 128 6.81 -10.98 -2.92
C SER A 128 6.24 -9.66 -3.43
N VAL A 129 6.93 -9.00 -4.36
CA VAL A 129 6.57 -7.67 -4.86
C VAL A 129 6.29 -7.72 -6.35
N SER A 130 5.22 -7.07 -6.77
CA SER A 130 4.98 -6.75 -8.19
C SER A 130 4.80 -5.25 -8.35
N LEU A 131 5.36 -4.69 -9.41
CA LEU A 131 5.29 -3.26 -9.75
C LEU A 131 4.72 -3.11 -11.16
N SER A 132 3.90 -2.10 -11.38
CA SER A 132 3.43 -1.72 -12.71
C SER A 132 3.62 -0.23 -12.88
N THR A 133 4.42 0.17 -13.86
CA THR A 133 4.75 1.58 -14.09
C THR A 133 4.74 1.92 -15.58
N PRO A 134 4.12 3.03 -15.99
CA PRO A 134 4.23 3.57 -17.34
C PRO A 134 5.51 4.39 -17.44
N ILE A 135 6.41 4.00 -18.34
CA ILE A 135 7.76 4.58 -18.36
C ILE A 135 7.85 5.58 -19.50
N SER A 136 8.23 6.81 -19.15
CA SER A 136 8.16 8.00 -20.00
C SER A 136 9.03 7.97 -21.27
N SER A 137 10.05 7.12 -21.33
CA SER A 137 11.13 7.20 -22.31
C SER A 137 11.24 6.03 -23.28
N SER A 138 10.34 5.04 -23.26
CA SER A 138 10.56 3.79 -24.00
C SER A 138 9.35 3.35 -24.84
N ALA A 139 9.65 2.79 -26.01
CA ALA A 139 8.71 2.06 -26.87
C ALA A 139 8.06 0.82 -26.19
N LEU A 140 8.30 0.62 -24.90
CA LEU A 140 7.86 -0.51 -24.08
C LEU A 140 6.49 -0.26 -23.43
N GLY A 141 6.00 0.98 -23.37
CA GLY A 141 4.73 1.31 -22.74
C GLY A 141 4.76 1.09 -21.21
N THR A 142 3.85 0.26 -20.70
CA THR A 142 3.80 -0.11 -19.28
C THR A 142 4.74 -1.28 -19.00
N VAL A 143 5.66 -1.10 -18.05
CA VAL A 143 6.52 -2.18 -17.58
C VAL A 143 5.93 -2.77 -16.31
N GLN A 144 5.63 -4.07 -16.35
CA GLN A 144 5.30 -4.85 -15.16
C GLN A 144 6.50 -5.65 -14.70
N LEU A 145 6.98 -5.40 -13.49
CA LEU A 145 8.06 -6.12 -12.84
C LEU A 145 7.51 -7.02 -11.74
N ALA A 146 8.03 -8.24 -11.62
CA ALA A 146 7.69 -9.15 -10.52
C ALA A 146 8.95 -9.79 -9.93
N SER A 147 8.97 -9.89 -8.60
CA SER A 147 10.05 -10.52 -7.86
C SER A 147 10.12 -12.02 -8.18
N GLN A 148 11.28 -12.52 -8.58
CA GLN A 148 11.49 -13.97 -8.83
C GLN A 148 11.78 -14.77 -7.55
N ALA A 149 12.29 -14.09 -6.53
CA ALA A 149 12.50 -14.61 -5.19
C ALA A 149 11.93 -13.60 -4.17
N PRO A 150 11.63 -14.01 -2.93
CA PRO A 150 11.17 -13.09 -1.91
C PRO A 150 12.16 -11.92 -1.74
N CYS A 151 11.63 -10.71 -1.77
CA CYS A 151 12.37 -9.49 -1.45
C CYS A 151 12.59 -9.42 0.05
N THR A 152 13.70 -8.82 0.48
CA THR A 152 13.88 -8.48 1.89
C THR A 152 12.98 -7.29 2.22
N ILE A 153 12.41 -7.28 3.41
CA ILE A 153 11.66 -6.15 3.93
C ILE A 153 12.02 -5.91 5.40
N THR A 154 12.12 -4.64 5.76
CA THR A 154 12.47 -4.19 7.11
C THR A 154 11.48 -3.13 7.56
N GLY A 155 10.80 -3.35 8.69
CA GLY A 155 9.94 -2.37 9.33
C GLY A 155 10.73 -1.14 9.78
N VAL A 156 10.12 0.03 9.68
CA VAL A 156 10.74 1.29 10.11
C VAL A 156 10.52 1.49 11.60
N GLU A 157 11.59 1.88 12.30
CA GLU A 157 11.51 2.47 13.63
C GLU A 157 11.81 3.97 13.50
N ALA A 158 10.85 4.81 13.89
CA ALA A 158 10.99 6.26 13.85
C ALA A 158 10.91 6.80 15.27
N ARG A 159 11.88 7.64 15.66
CA ARG A 159 11.93 8.26 17.00
C ARG A 159 11.89 7.24 18.17
N GLY A 160 12.42 6.03 17.94
CA GLY A 160 12.44 4.94 18.92
C GLY A 160 11.14 4.14 19.02
N GLU A 161 10.19 4.35 18.10
CA GLU A 161 8.91 3.65 18.08
C GLU A 161 8.75 2.84 16.79
N LYS A 162 8.23 1.61 16.93
CA LYS A 162 7.90 0.74 15.80
C LYS A 162 6.74 1.33 15.01
N GLN A 163 6.95 1.48 13.70
CA GLN A 163 5.95 2.02 12.77
C GLN A 163 5.27 0.91 11.97
N TYR A 164 5.11 -0.26 12.58
CA TYR A 164 4.52 -1.44 11.96
C TYR A 164 3.84 -2.29 13.03
N GLY A 165 2.69 -2.88 12.69
CA GLY A 165 1.82 -3.59 13.61
C GLY A 165 0.43 -3.80 13.04
N ASP A 166 -0.50 -4.24 13.88
CA ASP A 166 -1.88 -4.53 13.48
C ASP A 166 -2.54 -3.32 12.80
N GLY A 167 -2.88 -3.44 11.51
CA GLY A 167 -3.45 -2.37 10.68
C GLY A 167 -2.49 -1.27 10.20
N LEU A 168 -1.18 -1.36 10.48
CA LEU A 168 -0.17 -0.36 10.14
C LEU A 168 1.11 -1.02 9.61
N MET A 169 1.64 -0.55 8.49
CA MET A 169 2.92 -1.01 7.95
C MET A 169 3.70 0.15 7.33
N TRP A 170 4.75 0.60 8.00
CA TRP A 170 5.80 1.38 7.39
C TRP A 170 7.07 0.55 7.29
N ALA A 171 7.51 0.27 6.07
CA ALA A 171 8.62 -0.63 5.82
C ALA A 171 9.41 -0.27 4.57
N ARG A 172 10.69 -0.66 4.57
CA ARG A 172 11.62 -0.56 3.45
C ARG A 172 11.80 -1.95 2.85
N PHE A 173 11.75 -2.08 1.54
CA PHE A 173 11.96 -3.35 0.85
C PHE A 173 13.09 -3.27 -0.17
N THR A 174 13.74 -4.41 -0.42
CA THR A 174 14.75 -4.56 -1.47
C THR A 174 14.56 -5.89 -2.18
N CYS A 175 14.38 -5.81 -3.49
CA CYS A 175 14.26 -6.93 -4.41
C CYS A 175 15.53 -6.98 -5.26
N SER A 176 16.37 -8.01 -5.09
CA SER A 176 17.60 -8.17 -5.88
C SER A 176 17.33 -8.58 -7.33
N GLY A 177 16.16 -9.18 -7.60
CA GLY A 177 15.80 -9.71 -8.91
C GLY A 177 14.32 -9.58 -9.22
N MET A 178 13.98 -8.51 -9.93
CA MET A 178 12.67 -8.24 -10.49
C MET A 178 12.75 -8.42 -12.01
N VAL A 179 11.86 -9.24 -12.59
CA VAL A 179 11.84 -9.47 -14.03
C VAL A 179 10.59 -8.92 -14.66
N THR A 180 10.68 -8.53 -15.93
CA THR A 180 9.49 -8.11 -16.68
C THR A 180 8.66 -9.32 -17.10
N SER A 181 7.35 -9.26 -16.91
CA SER A 181 6.45 -10.32 -17.37
C SER A 181 6.62 -10.57 -18.88
N GLY A 182 6.85 -11.83 -19.26
CA GLY A 182 7.08 -12.22 -20.66
C GLY A 182 8.44 -11.81 -21.25
N GLN A 183 9.30 -11.14 -20.49
CA GLN A 183 10.64 -10.73 -20.92
C GLN A 183 11.69 -11.05 -19.84
N PRO A 184 12.14 -12.32 -19.75
CA PRO A 184 13.12 -12.74 -18.74
C PRO A 184 14.52 -12.13 -18.97
N SER A 185 14.78 -11.54 -20.15
CA SER A 185 15.97 -10.73 -20.40
C SER A 185 16.00 -9.43 -19.59
N ASN A 186 14.86 -9.01 -19.05
CA ASN A 186 14.77 -7.82 -18.21
C ASN A 186 14.95 -8.22 -16.75
N TYR A 187 15.96 -7.66 -16.10
CA TYR A 187 16.31 -7.96 -14.73
C TYR A 187 16.73 -6.68 -14.00
N CYS A 188 15.93 -6.26 -13.02
CA CYS A 188 16.17 -5.07 -12.21
C CYS A 188 16.36 -5.44 -10.74
N ARG A 189 17.20 -4.67 -10.06
CA ARG A 189 17.10 -4.48 -8.62
C ARG A 189 16.03 -3.41 -8.36
N THR A 190 15.26 -3.55 -7.30
CA THR A 190 14.34 -2.49 -6.85
C THR A 190 14.47 -2.31 -5.36
N GLU A 191 14.52 -1.06 -4.92
CA GLU A 191 14.41 -0.70 -3.52
C GLU A 191 13.30 0.32 -3.35
N GLY A 192 12.68 0.34 -2.18
CA GLY A 192 11.61 1.28 -1.91
C GLY A 192 11.14 1.26 -0.48
N VAL A 193 10.25 2.20 -0.19
CA VAL A 193 9.57 2.38 1.08
C VAL A 193 8.07 2.42 0.82
N VAL A 194 7.30 1.83 1.73
CA VAL A 194 5.84 1.84 1.69
C VAL A 194 5.31 2.19 3.07
N VAL A 195 4.23 2.96 3.09
CA VAL A 195 3.38 3.19 4.26
C VAL A 195 1.98 2.70 3.90
N LEU A 196 1.42 1.82 4.73
CA LEU A 196 0.03 1.35 4.65
C LEU A 196 -0.63 1.55 6.01
N GLU A 197 -1.78 2.19 6.04
CA GLU A 197 -2.50 2.54 7.27
C GLU A 197 -3.96 2.13 7.16
N ASN A 198 -4.60 1.94 8.31
CA ASN A 198 -6.00 1.52 8.41
C ASN A 198 -6.31 0.25 7.61
N CYS A 199 -5.34 -0.66 7.54
CA CYS A 199 -5.49 -1.92 6.84
C CYS A 199 -6.41 -2.88 7.60
N ASP A 200 -7.00 -3.83 6.88
CA ASP A 200 -7.70 -4.96 7.48
C ASP A 200 -6.78 -5.72 8.44
N ARG A 201 -7.33 -6.15 9.58
CA ARG A 201 -6.63 -6.87 10.65
C ARG A 201 -6.92 -8.38 10.61
#